data_AF-A0A2V8P8A2-F1
#
_entry.id   AF-A0A2V8P8A2-F1
#
_cell.length_a   1.000
_cell.length_b   1.000
_cell.length_c   1.000
_cell.angle_alpha   90.00
_cell.angle_beta   90.00
_cell.angle_gamma   90.00
#
_symmetry.space_group_name_H-M   'P 1'
#
loop_
_entity.id
_entity.type
_entity.pdbx_description
1 polymer ?
#
loop_
_entity_poly.entity_id
_entity_poly.type
_entity_poly.pdbx_seq_one_letter_code
_entity_poly.pdbx_strand_id
1 'polypeptide(L)'
;MRCDKCGSFLDSDSRFCKTCGAPVHDPEETRIARPPSSVPTRSDEGVDVESVIFRVRPTMLFIKIGYGAATLGAILLTILLAMIKIVDIPWYVSLPIAMGLLLIPAYYHLKRNMIRYTVTDAKIEIDYGL
;
A
#
# COMPACT_ATOMS: atom_id res chain seq x y z
N MET A 1 20.00 -45.45 -10.49
CA MET A 1 21.22 -44.66 -10.14
C MET A 1 21.76 -45.16 -8.79
N ARG A 2 23.02 -44.88 -8.44
CA ARG A 2 23.59 -45.21 -7.12
C ARG A 2 23.81 -43.93 -6.32
N CYS A 3 23.70 -44.01 -5.01
CA CYS A 3 23.95 -42.87 -4.14
C CYS A 3 25.44 -42.54 -4.11
N ASP A 4 25.81 -41.29 -4.38
CA ASP A 4 27.21 -40.83 -4.36
C ASP A 4 27.83 -40.87 -2.95
N LYS A 5 27.00 -40.89 -1.90
CA LYS A 5 27.46 -40.86 -0.50
C LYS A 5 27.69 -42.26 0.08
N CYS A 6 26.84 -43.23 -0.21
CA CYS A 6 26.90 -44.57 0.41
C CYS A 6 26.86 -45.73 -0.58
N GLY A 7 26.77 -45.46 -1.88
CA GLY A 7 26.81 -46.46 -2.94
C GLY A 7 25.58 -47.36 -3.06
N SER A 8 24.55 -47.18 -2.25
CA SER A 8 23.31 -47.98 -2.33
C SER A 8 22.53 -47.66 -3.61
N PHE A 9 21.73 -48.61 -4.07
CA PHE A 9 20.83 -48.37 -5.20
C PHE A 9 19.73 -47.38 -4.83
N LEU A 10 19.52 -46.40 -5.72
CA LEU A 10 18.47 -45.41 -5.62
C LEU A 10 17.33 -45.76 -6.57
N ASP A 11 16.11 -45.58 -6.06
CA ASP A 11 14.88 -45.67 -6.82
C ASP A 11 14.76 -44.46 -7.75
N SER A 12 14.19 -44.64 -8.94
CA SER A 12 14.19 -43.58 -9.98
C SER A 12 13.41 -42.32 -9.60
N ASP A 13 12.50 -42.42 -8.63
CA ASP A 13 11.67 -41.31 -8.13
C ASP A 13 12.05 -40.88 -6.71
N SER A 14 13.20 -41.38 -6.18
CA SER A 14 13.62 -41.07 -4.81
C SER A 14 14.39 -39.75 -4.73
N ARG A 15 13.81 -38.75 -4.04
CA ARG A 15 14.48 -37.47 -3.74
C ARG A 15 15.60 -37.58 -2.70
N PHE A 16 15.56 -38.62 -1.87
CA PHE A 16 16.55 -38.90 -0.83
C PHE A 16 16.89 -40.39 -0.80
N CYS A 17 18.15 -40.69 -0.48
CA CYS A 17 18.63 -42.05 -0.29
C CYS A 17 18.02 -42.68 0.96
N LYS A 18 17.24 -43.75 0.79
CA LYS A 18 16.58 -44.47 1.90
C LYS A 18 17.56 -45.07 2.94
N THR A 19 18.81 -45.31 2.56
CA THR A 19 19.83 -45.93 3.43
C THR A 19 20.66 -44.92 4.24
N CYS A 20 21.08 -43.78 3.66
CA CYS A 20 21.97 -42.82 4.34
C CYS A 20 21.38 -41.40 4.48
N GLY A 21 20.19 -41.15 3.93
CA GLY A 21 19.50 -39.86 3.98
C GLY A 21 20.07 -38.78 3.07
N ALA A 22 21.07 -39.07 2.23
CA ALA A 22 21.64 -38.07 1.31
C ALA A 22 20.60 -37.62 0.26
N PRO A 23 20.51 -36.32 -0.06
CA PRO A 23 19.68 -35.85 -1.17
C PRO A 23 20.22 -36.40 -2.50
N VAL A 24 19.30 -36.78 -3.38
CA VAL A 24 19.64 -37.23 -4.74
C VAL A 24 19.56 -36.01 -5.65
N HIS A 25 20.68 -35.68 -6.30
CA HIS A 25 20.76 -34.53 -7.19
C HIS A 25 20.13 -34.89 -8.54
N ASP A 26 18.87 -34.52 -8.76
CA ASP A 26 18.23 -34.60 -10.07
C ASP A 26 18.56 -33.32 -10.87
N PRO A 27 19.21 -33.42 -12.05
CA PRO A 27 19.53 -32.25 -12.86
C PRO A 27 18.30 -31.63 -13.58
N GLU A 28 17.11 -32.24 -13.56
CA GLU A 28 15.95 -31.74 -14.34
C GLU A 28 14.95 -30.89 -13.53
N GLU A 29 15.24 -30.57 -12.26
CA GLU A 29 14.31 -29.79 -11.42
C GLU A 29 14.80 -28.37 -11.12
N THR A 30 15.05 -27.57 -12.16
CA THR A 30 14.93 -26.10 -12.06
C THR A 30 14.56 -25.47 -13.40
N ARG A 31 13.40 -25.85 -13.97
CA ARG A 31 12.74 -25.04 -15.00
C ARG A 31 11.55 -24.31 -14.40
N ILE A 32 11.82 -23.13 -13.84
CA ILE A 32 10.76 -22.19 -13.43
C ILE A 32 10.06 -21.71 -14.71
N ALA A 33 8.75 -21.92 -14.78
CA ALA A 33 7.92 -21.53 -15.90
C ALA A 33 7.92 -19.99 -16.07
N ARG A 34 8.46 -19.50 -17.19
CA ARG A 34 8.26 -18.12 -17.65
C ARG A 34 6.93 -18.07 -18.42
N PRO A 35 5.88 -17.40 -17.93
CA PRO A 35 4.71 -17.15 -18.77
C PRO A 35 5.12 -16.18 -19.91
N PRO A 36 4.66 -16.39 -21.16
CA PRO A 36 4.93 -15.47 -22.24
C PRO A 36 4.24 -14.14 -21.95
N SER A 37 5.04 -13.13 -21.62
CA SER A 37 4.63 -11.74 -21.49
C SER A 37 4.26 -11.19 -22.87
N SER A 38 2.98 -11.17 -23.20
CA SER A 38 2.43 -10.35 -24.28
C SER A 38 2.46 -8.89 -23.83
N VAL A 39 3.46 -8.17 -24.32
CA VAL A 39 3.67 -6.73 -24.15
C VAL A 39 2.69 -5.96 -25.06
N PRO A 40 2.21 -4.78 -24.64
CA PRO A 40 2.41 -3.63 -25.49
C PRO A 40 3.22 -2.54 -24.77
N THR A 41 4.21 -2.08 -25.53
CA THR A 41 5.31 -1.20 -25.20
C THR A 41 4.84 0.23 -24.97
N ARG A 42 5.27 0.86 -23.88
CA ARG A 42 5.71 2.26 -23.91
C ARG A 42 6.99 2.37 -23.11
N SER A 43 8.04 2.63 -23.87
CA SER A 43 9.41 2.95 -23.49
C SER A 43 9.49 4.16 -22.57
N ASP A 44 10.14 4.00 -21.43
CA ASP A 44 11.09 4.99 -20.94
C ASP A 44 12.22 4.27 -20.17
N GLU A 45 13.41 4.83 -20.29
CA GLU A 45 14.72 4.25 -19.99
C GLU A 45 15.02 4.10 -18.50
N GLY A 46 15.85 3.10 -18.16
CA GLY A 46 16.59 3.04 -16.91
C GLY A 46 16.07 2.02 -15.89
N VAL A 47 16.82 0.91 -15.79
CA VAL A 47 16.99 0.01 -14.64
C VAL A 47 16.13 0.33 -13.40
N ASP A 48 15.16 -0.55 -13.09
CA ASP A 48 14.81 -1.03 -11.75
C ASP A 48 13.58 -1.95 -11.85
N VAL A 49 13.79 -3.27 -11.83
CA VAL A 49 12.70 -4.25 -11.73
C VAL A 49 12.32 -4.40 -10.25
N GLU A 50 11.91 -3.31 -9.61
CA GLU A 50 11.40 -3.35 -8.23
C GLU A 50 9.92 -3.77 -8.28
N SER A 51 9.66 -5.07 -8.12
CA SER A 51 8.30 -5.60 -8.08
C SER A 51 7.59 -5.15 -6.80
N VAL A 52 6.68 -4.18 -6.91
CA VAL A 52 5.91 -3.67 -5.77
C VAL A 52 4.78 -4.65 -5.40
N ILE A 53 5.04 -5.56 -4.47
CA ILE A 53 4.13 -6.66 -4.09
C ILE A 53 2.88 -6.17 -3.33
N PHE A 54 2.92 -5.00 -2.67
CA PHE A 54 1.72 -4.45 -2.04
C PHE A 54 1.74 -2.92 -1.93
N ARG A 55 0.89 -2.24 -2.70
CA ARG A 55 0.55 -0.82 -2.47
C ARG A 55 -0.80 -0.74 -1.78
N VAL A 56 -0.83 -0.73 -0.45
CA VAL A 56 -2.02 -0.24 0.24
C VAL A 56 -2.06 1.25 -0.01
N ARG A 57 -3.13 1.75 -0.64
CA ARG A 57 -3.45 3.18 -0.62
C ARG A 57 -4.48 3.42 0.48
N PRO A 58 -4.10 3.41 1.78
CA PRO A 58 -5.04 3.68 2.86
C PRO A 58 -5.51 5.14 2.85
N THR A 59 -5.00 5.99 1.95
CA THR A 59 -5.13 7.44 2.05
C THR A 59 -6.51 7.96 1.64
N MET A 60 -7.17 7.42 0.62
CA MET A 60 -8.44 8.01 0.12
C MET A 60 -9.62 7.83 1.08
N LEU A 61 -9.68 6.72 1.82
CA LEU A 61 -10.80 6.40 2.70
C LEU A 61 -10.89 7.34 3.92
N PHE A 62 -9.75 7.61 4.58
CA PHE A 62 -9.70 8.56 5.71
C PHE A 62 -10.05 9.98 5.30
N ILE A 63 -9.65 10.40 4.09
CA ILE A 63 -9.96 11.73 3.55
C ILE A 63 -11.47 11.87 3.36
N LYS A 64 -12.10 10.90 2.68
CA LYS A 64 -13.55 10.90 2.45
C LYS A 64 -14.35 10.93 3.76
N ILE A 65 -13.93 10.16 4.76
CA ILE A 65 -14.56 10.14 6.09
C ILE A 65 -14.41 11.50 6.78
N GLY A 66 -13.22 12.12 6.72
CA GLY A 66 -12.96 13.43 7.33
C GLY A 66 -13.84 14.55 6.75
N TYR A 67 -13.98 14.62 5.42
CA TYR A 67 -14.87 15.58 4.78
C TYR A 67 -16.35 15.28 5.09
N GLY A 68 -16.74 14.00 5.10
CA GLY A 68 -18.09 13.58 5.49
C GLY A 68 -18.44 14.04 6.92
N ALA A 69 -17.55 13.83 7.88
CA ALA A 69 -17.75 14.27 9.26
C ALA A 69 -17.79 15.82 9.38
N ALA A 70 -16.92 16.53 8.67
CA ALA A 70 -16.88 18.00 8.71
C ALA A 70 -18.13 18.65 8.10
N THR A 71 -18.65 18.12 6.99
CA THR A 71 -19.91 18.61 6.39
C THR A 71 -21.10 18.40 7.32
N LEU A 72 -21.21 17.22 7.94
CA LEU A 72 -22.25 16.96 8.95
C LEU A 72 -22.12 17.88 10.16
N GLY A 73 -20.90 18.07 10.66
CA GLY A 73 -20.63 18.98 11.77
C GLY A 73 -20.98 20.43 11.45
N ALA A 74 -20.68 20.91 10.24
CA ALA A 74 -21.01 22.24 9.76
C ALA A 74 -22.54 22.46 9.71
N ILE A 75 -23.28 21.52 9.13
CA ILE A 75 -24.74 21.56 9.07
C ILE A 75 -25.32 21.56 10.49
N LEU A 76 -24.87 20.65 11.36
CA LEU A 76 -25.34 20.56 12.74
C LEU A 76 -25.06 21.84 13.53
N LEU A 77 -23.87 22.43 13.37
CA LEU A 77 -23.50 23.70 14.00
C LEU A 77 -24.43 24.84 13.55
N THR A 78 -24.72 24.94 12.24
CA THR A 78 -25.62 25.98 11.73
C THR A 78 -27.04 25.85 12.28
N ILE A 79 -27.56 24.63 12.38
CA ILE A 79 -28.89 24.36 12.96
C ILE A 79 -28.90 24.69 14.45
N LEU A 80 -27.87 24.29 15.19
CA LEU A 80 -27.75 24.53 16.63
C LEU A 80 -27.65 26.03 16.94
N LEU A 81 -26.85 26.78 16.17
CA LEU A 81 -26.77 28.24 16.28
C LEU A 81 -28.10 28.91 15.94
N ALA A 82 -28.85 28.40 14.96
CA ALA A 82 -30.17 28.93 14.60
C ALA A 82 -31.25 28.65 15.66
N MET A 83 -31.15 27.53 16.40
CA MET A 83 -32.07 27.21 17.50
C MET A 83 -31.82 28.06 18.75
N ILE A 84 -30.57 28.49 18.97
CA ILE A 84 -30.18 29.32 20.10
C ILE A 84 -30.51 30.79 19.77
N LYS A 85 -31.73 31.22 20.09
CA LYS A 85 -32.19 32.63 19.94
C LYS A 85 -31.48 33.65 20.85
N ILE A 86 -30.30 33.32 21.39
CA ILE A 86 -29.54 34.19 22.30
C ILE A 86 -28.86 35.33 21.53
N VAL A 87 -28.50 35.11 20.26
CA VAL A 87 -27.92 36.13 19.39
C VAL A 87 -28.51 35.92 18.00
N ASP A 88 -29.15 36.94 17.42
CA ASP A 88 -29.50 36.96 16.00
C ASP A 88 -28.19 37.07 15.18
N ILE A 89 -27.49 35.95 15.05
CA ILE A 89 -26.26 35.87 14.28
C ILE A 89 -26.66 35.88 12.81
N PRO A 90 -26.26 36.91 12.06
CA PRO A 90 -26.60 36.98 10.64
C PRO A 90 -25.86 35.88 9.88
N TRP A 91 -26.50 35.36 8.84
CA TRP A 91 -26.06 34.19 8.07
C TRP A 91 -24.63 34.32 7.50
N TYR A 92 -24.16 35.54 7.24
CA TYR A 92 -22.81 35.82 6.76
C TYR A 92 -21.72 35.55 7.81
N VAL A 93 -22.07 35.40 9.09
CA VAL A 93 -21.13 35.02 10.17
C VAL A 93 -21.17 33.52 10.42
N SER A 94 -22.34 32.89 10.39
CA SER A 94 -22.46 31.44 10.63
C SER A 94 -21.86 30.60 9.50
N LEU A 95 -22.00 31.05 8.26
CA LEU A 95 -21.48 30.37 7.07
C LEU A 95 -19.94 30.23 7.06
N PRO A 96 -19.13 31.28 7.28
CA PRO A 96 -17.67 31.14 7.33
C PRO A 96 -17.19 30.32 8.53
N ILE A 97 -17.88 30.38 9.68
CA ILE A 97 -17.55 29.55 10.85
C ILE A 97 -17.75 28.08 10.52
N ALA A 98 -18.88 27.73 9.90
CA ALA A 98 -19.18 26.38 9.45
C ALA A 98 -18.20 25.89 8.37
N MET A 99 -17.78 26.78 7.46
CA MET A 99 -16.75 26.48 6.46
C MET A 99 -15.36 26.29 7.09
N GLY A 100 -15.08 26.96 8.22
CA GLY A 100 -13.88 26.75 9.01
C GLY A 100 -13.70 25.29 9.48
N LEU A 101 -14.78 24.55 9.71
CA LEU A 101 -14.71 23.12 10.06
C LEU A 101 -14.07 22.26 8.96
N LEU A 102 -14.21 22.68 7.69
CA LEU A 102 -13.62 21.98 6.54
C LEU A 102 -12.11 22.22 6.42
N LEU A 103 -11.58 23.29 7.05
CA LEU A 103 -10.14 23.56 7.05
C LEU A 103 -9.34 22.50 7.82
N ILE A 104 -9.95 21.87 8.83
CA ILE A 104 -9.30 20.81 9.63
C ILE A 104 -8.95 19.60 8.75
N PRO A 105 -9.90 18.91 8.08
CA PRO A 105 -9.56 17.84 7.16
C PRO A 105 -8.77 18.32 5.94
N ALA A 106 -8.96 19.56 5.47
CA ALA A 106 -8.15 20.11 4.39
C ALA A 106 -6.67 20.25 4.77
N TYR A 107 -6.37 20.66 6.00
CA TYR A 107 -5.01 20.72 6.54
C TYR A 107 -4.38 19.34 6.64
N TYR A 108 -5.10 18.35 7.18
CA TYR A 108 -4.60 16.98 7.25
C TYR A 108 -4.44 16.34 5.86
N HIS A 109 -5.29 16.70 4.91
CA HIS A 109 -5.18 16.30 3.51
C HIS A 109 -3.89 16.82 2.89
N LEU A 110 -3.59 18.11 3.08
CA LEU A 110 -2.39 18.75 2.54
C LEU A 110 -1.11 18.18 3.18
N LYS A 111 -1.08 18.06 4.51
CA LYS A 111 0.08 17.51 5.25
C LYS A 111 0.41 16.08 4.85
N ARG A 112 -0.59 15.25 4.58
CA ARG A 112 -0.40 13.83 4.25
C ARG A 112 0.07 13.62 2.80
N ASN A 113 -0.18 14.58 1.91
CA ASN A 113 0.32 14.55 0.53
C ASN A 113 1.80 14.95 0.42
N MET A 114 2.42 15.45 1.50
CA MET A 114 3.83 15.86 1.55
C MET A 114 4.80 14.76 2.03
N ILE A 115 4.34 13.58 2.46
CA ILE A 115 5.24 12.56 3.02
C ILE A 115 5.22 11.32 2.14
N ARG A 116 6.32 11.06 1.42
CA ARG A 116 6.54 9.81 0.66
C ARG A 116 7.54 8.94 1.41
N TYR A 117 7.10 7.71 1.72
CA TYR A 117 7.96 6.66 2.26
C TYR A 117 8.28 5.69 1.12
N THR A 118 9.53 5.70 0.66
CA THR A 118 10.05 4.72 -0.29
C THR A 118 10.93 3.74 0.47
N VAL A 119 10.47 2.50 0.56
CA VAL A 119 11.25 1.39 1.12
C VAL A 119 11.84 0.63 -0.06
N THR A 120 13.16 0.61 -0.13
CA THR A 120 13.95 -0.21 -1.08
C THR A 120 14.61 -1.35 -0.31
N ASP A 121 15.06 -2.40 -0.99
CA ASP A 121 15.67 -3.60 -0.38
C ASP A 121 16.88 -3.28 0.54
N ALA A 122 17.56 -2.15 0.30
CA ALA A 122 18.73 -1.73 1.06
C ALA A 122 18.56 -0.46 1.92
N LYS A 123 17.45 0.30 1.79
CA LYS A 123 17.33 1.61 2.43
C LYS A 123 15.88 2.09 2.60
N ILE A 124 15.65 2.78 3.72
CA ILE A 124 14.43 3.55 4.00
C ILE A 124 14.74 5.02 3.75
N GLU A 125 14.09 5.63 2.76
CA GLU A 125 14.17 7.07 2.49
C GLU A 125 12.86 7.75 2.86
N ILE A 126 12.96 8.88 3.57
CA ILE A 126 11.81 9.70 3.98
C ILE A 126 11.94 11.04 3.28
N ASP A 127 11.15 11.23 2.23
CA ASP A 127 11.06 12.51 1.52
C ASP A 127 9.97 13.37 2.17
N TYR A 128 10.39 14.48 2.77
CA TYR A 128 9.50 15.54 3.25
C TYR A 128 9.35 16.56 2.13
N GLY A 129 8.25 16.47 1.38
CA GLY A 129 7.85 17.48 0.41
C GLY A 129 7.70 18.84 1.07
N LEU A 130 8.25 19.87 0.42
CA LEU A 130 8.25 21.27 0.85
C LEU A 130 6.83 21.87 0.90
#